data_AF-A0A3D4QNI9-F1
#
_entry.id   AF-A0A3D4QNI9-F1
#
_cell.length_a   1.000
_cell.length_b   1.000
_cell.length_c   1.000
_cell.angle_alpha   90.00
_cell.angle_beta   90.00
_cell.angle_gamma   90.00
#
_symmetry.space_group_name_H-M   'P 1'
#
loop_
_entity.id
_entity.type
_entity.pdbx_description
1 polymer ?
#
loop_
_entity_poly.entity_id
_entity_poly.type
_entity_poly.pdbx_seq_one_letter_code
_entity_poly.pdbx_strand_id
1 'polypeptide(L)' 'PMTFVKTKLFLERLDAGALLDVRLKGPEPLNNVPRSVRDHGHEILSLAPEDPARPETDAPHRLVIRKTA' A
#
# COMPACT_ATOMS: atom_id res chain seq x y z
N PRO A 1 4.85 14.87 -5.28
CA PRO A 1 4.65 13.40 -5.40
C PRO A 1 4.78 12.71 -4.03
N MET A 2 3.66 12.31 -3.42
CA MET A 2 3.65 11.70 -2.09
C MET A 2 3.90 10.19 -2.24
N THR A 3 5.19 9.86 -2.27
CA THR A 3 5.78 8.54 -2.52
C THR A 3 5.70 7.62 -1.31
N PHE A 4 6.05 6.34 -1.52
CA PHE A 4 6.23 5.26 -0.54
C PHE A 4 6.84 5.69 0.81
N VAL A 5 7.61 6.77 0.85
CA VAL A 5 8.15 7.41 2.06
C VAL A 5 7.12 7.51 3.19
N LYS A 6 5.89 7.99 2.92
CA LYS A 6 4.88 8.08 4.00
C LYS A 6 4.46 6.72 4.50
N THR A 7 4.17 5.78 3.60
CA THR A 7 3.85 4.38 3.94
C THR A 7 4.95 3.76 4.80
N LYS A 8 6.22 3.97 4.42
CA LYS A 8 7.39 3.51 5.17
C LYS A 8 7.44 4.10 6.57
N LEU A 9 7.30 5.42 6.72
CA LEU A 9 7.31 6.08 8.04
C LEU A 9 6.20 5.56 8.96
N PHE A 10 5.04 5.18 8.41
CA PHE A 10 3.99 4.52 9.19
C PHE A 10 4.38 3.09 9.57
N LEU A 11 4.88 2.28 8.64
CA LEU A 11 5.35 0.92 8.92
C LEU A 11 6.47 0.90 9.97
N GLU A 12 7.39 1.86 9.95
CA GLU A 12 8.46 1.98 10.95
C GLU A 12 7.93 2.20 12.37
N ARG A 13 6.74 2.81 12.52
CA ARG A 13 6.09 3.07 13.81
C ARG A 13 5.22 1.91 14.32
N LEU A 14 4.93 0.92 13.47
CA LEU A 14 4.10 -0.22 13.83
C LEU A 14 4.93 -1.37 14.39
N ASP A 15 4.33 -2.26 15.18
CA ASP A 15 4.99 -3.48 15.64
C ASP A 15 5.06 -4.55 14.54
N ALA A 16 6.02 -5.46 14.65
CA ALA A 16 6.10 -6.61 13.77
C ALA A 16 4.80 -7.43 13.86
N GLY A 17 4.26 -7.82 12.70
CA GLY A 17 2.97 -8.48 12.55
C GLY A 17 1.78 -7.53 12.37
N ALA A 18 1.94 -6.22 12.57
CA ALA A 18 0.88 -5.25 12.39
C ALA A 18 0.44 -5.10 10.92
N LEU A 19 -0.81 -4.69 10.74
CA LEU A 19 -1.40 -4.43 9.43
C LEU A 19 -1.50 -2.93 9.17
N LEU A 20 -1.17 -2.52 7.94
CA LEU A 20 -1.34 -1.16 7.45
C LEU A 20 -2.24 -1.18 6.22
N ASP A 21 -3.35 -0.45 6.28
CA ASP A 21 -4.23 -0.17 5.14
C ASP A 21 -3.82 1.17 4.51
N VAL A 22 -3.47 1.14 3.23
CA VAL A 22 -3.03 2.30 2.48
C VAL A 22 -3.94 2.52 1.29
N ARG A 23 -4.56 3.71 1.24
CA ARG A 23 -5.31 4.18 0.09
C ARG A 23 -4.35 4.77 -0.95
N LEU A 24 -4.28 4.15 -2.11
CA LEU A 24 -3.47 4.56 -3.25
C LEU A 24 -4.39 5.12 -4.34
N LYS A 25 -3.98 6.21 -4.99
CA LYS A 25 -4.74 6.81 -6.09
C LYS A 25 -3.83 7.03 -7.30
N GLY A 26 -4.26 6.56 -8.47
CA GLY A 26 -3.52 6.70 -9.72
C GLY A 26 -2.45 5.62 -9.94
N PRO A 27 -1.94 5.50 -11.18
CA PRO A 27 -1.10 4.38 -11.61
C PRO A 27 0.31 4.38 -11.03
N GLU A 28 0.88 5.55 -10.73
CA GLU A 28 2.24 5.66 -10.20
C GLU A 28 2.40 5.03 -8.80
N PRO A 29 1.61 5.42 -7.77
CA PRO A 29 1.71 4.80 -6.44
C PRO A 29 1.26 3.34 -6.44
N LEU A 30 0.31 2.97 -7.30
CA LEU A 30 -0.13 1.58 -7.49
C LEU A 30 0.99 0.65 -7.96
N ASN A 31 1.96 1.16 -8.72
CA ASN A 31 3.12 0.38 -9.15
C ASN A 31 4.28 0.49 -8.15
N ASN A 32 4.58 1.71 -7.70
CA ASN A 32 5.76 1.97 -6.88
C ASN A 32 5.62 1.45 -5.45
N VAL A 33 4.46 1.64 -4.80
CA VAL A 33 4.28 1.26 -3.38
C VAL A 33 4.35 -0.25 -3.20
N PRO A 34 3.60 -1.09 -3.93
CA PRO A 34 3.69 -2.55 -3.79
C PRO A 34 5.07 -3.11 -4.08
N ARG A 35 5.83 -2.48 -4.99
CA ARG A 35 7.21 -2.86 -5.27
C ARG A 35 8.12 -2.55 -4.08
N SER A 36 8.11 -1.31 -3.60
CA SER A 36 8.93 -0.91 -2.47
C SER A 36 8.60 -1.66 -1.17
N VAL A 37 7.32 -1.97 -0.93
CA VAL A 37 6.91 -2.81 0.22
C VAL A 37 7.58 -4.18 0.16
N ARG A 38 7.58 -4.84 -1.01
CA ARG A 38 8.27 -6.13 -1.20
C ARG A 38 9.79 -6.01 -1.09
N ASP A 39 10.37 -4.98 -1.69
CA ASP A 39 11.83 -4.73 -1.64
C ASP A 39 12.31 -4.50 -0.19
N HIS A 40 11.43 -3.98 0.68
CA HIS A 40 11.67 -3.78 2.11
C HIS A 40 11.42 -5.05 2.95
N GLY A 41 11.02 -6.16 2.33
CA GLY A 41 10.74 -7.42 3.02
C GLY A 41 9.39 -7.48 3.74
N HIS A 42 8.48 -6.54 3.45
CA HIS A 42 7.12 -6.54 3.97
C HIS A 42 6.19 -7.40 3.11
N GLU A 43 5.16 -7.96 3.73
CA GLU A 43 4.19 -8.82 3.07
C GLU A 43 2.99 -8.00 2.58
N ILE A 44 2.54 -8.24 1.35
CA ILE A 44 1.31 -7.63 0.82
C ILE A 44 0.20 -8.66 0.91
N LEU A 45 -0.82 -8.34 1.72
CA LEU A 45 -1.97 -9.21 1.92
C LEU A 45 -3.05 -9.01 0.86
N SER A 46 -3.25 -7.77 0.41
CA SER A 46 -4.29 -7.46 -0.59
C SER A 46 -3.99 -6.17 -1.33
N LEU A 47 -4.33 -6.12 -2.61
CA LEU A 47 -4.34 -4.91 -3.42
C LEU A 47 -5.59 -4.96 -4.31
N ALA A 48 -6.60 -4.16 -4.00
CA ALA A 48 -7.87 -4.17 -4.71
C ALA A 48 -8.45 -2.74 -4.85
N PRO A 49 -9.30 -2.49 -5.85
CA PRO A 49 -10.09 -1.26 -5.89
C PRO A 49 -10.88 -1.07 -4.59
N GLU A 50 -10.95 0.16 -4.09
CA GLU A 50 -11.73 0.46 -2.88
C GLU A 50 -13.22 0.26 -3.13
N ASP A 51 -13.68 0.65 -4.32
CA ASP A 51 -15.05 0.45 -4.80
C ASP A 51 -15.04 -0.43 -6.06
N PRO A 52 -15.36 -1.73 -5.96
CA PRO A 52 -15.43 -2.61 -7.12
C PRO A 52 -16.62 -2.28 -8.05
N ALA A 53 -17.61 -1.50 -7.59
CA ALA A 53 -18.75 -1.09 -8.41
C ALA A 53 -18.43 0.13 -9.29
N ARG A 54 -17.30 0.81 -9.06
CA ARG A 54 -16.81 1.94 -9.88
C ARG A 54 -15.34 1.73 -10.27
N PRO A 55 -15.07 0.95 -11.33
CA PRO A 55 -13.72 0.76 -11.85
C PRO A 55 -13.27 1.96 -12.69
N GLU A 56 -13.29 3.15 -12.11
CA GLU A 56 -12.72 4.33 -12.76
C GLU A 56 -11.18 4.16 -12.78
N THR A 57 -10.53 4.53 -13.87
CA THR A 57 -9.06 4.42 -14.02
C THR A 57 -8.29 5.21 -12.94
N ASP A 58 -8.94 6.21 -12.34
CA ASP A 58 -8.41 7.04 -11.26
C ASP A 58 -9.06 6.72 -9.89
N ALA A 59 -9.81 5.61 -9.79
CA ALA A 59 -10.42 5.19 -8.54
C ALA A 59 -9.33 4.82 -7.50
N PRO A 60 -9.57 5.12 -6.22
CA PRO A 60 -8.66 4.71 -5.16
C PRO A 60 -8.66 3.20 -5.02
N HIS A 61 -7.48 2.66 -4.72
CA HIS A 61 -7.26 1.26 -4.41
C HIS A 61 -6.76 1.14 -2.98
N ARG A 62 -7.15 0.07 -2.30
CA ARG A 62 -6.63 -0.28 -0.99
C ARG A 62 -5.55 -1.33 -1.10
N LEU A 63 -4.41 -1.00 -0.52
CA LEU A 63 -3.27 -1.89 -0.33
C LEU A 63 -3.17 -2.24 1.15
N VAL A 64 -3.32 -3.51 1.48
CA VAL A 64 -3.13 -4.05 2.83
C VAL A 64 -1.73 -4.66 2.90
N ILE A 65 -0.94 -4.15 3.83
CA ILE A 65 0.45 -4.56 4.07
C ILE A 65 0.52 -5.17 5.47
N ARG A 66 1.27 -6.25 5.61
CA ARG A 66 1.68 -6.79 6.90
C ARG A 66 3.16 -6.50 7.12
N LYS A 67 3.47 -5.86 8.24
CA LYS A 67 4.85 -5.68 8.67
C LYS A 67 5.40 -7.03 9.14
N THR A 68 6.47 -7.51 8.51
CA THR A 68 7.10 -8.80 8.83
C THR A 68 8.23 -8.69 9.86
N ALA A 69 8.91 -7.55 9.93
CA ALA A 69 9.99 -7.24 10.89
C ALA A 69 10.02 -5.74 11.16
#